data_AF-A0A2N6CGB7-F1
#
_entry.id   AF-A0A2N6CGB7-F1
#
_cell.length_a   1.000
_cell.length_b   1.000
_cell.length_c   1.000
_cell.angle_alpha   90.00
_cell.angle_beta   90.00
_cell.angle_gamma   90.00
#
_symmetry.space_group_name_H-M   'P 1'
#
loop_
_entity.id
_entity.type
_entity.pdbx_description
1 polymer ?
#
loop_
_entity_poly.entity_id
_entity_poly.type
_entity_poly.pdbx_seq_one_letter_code
_entity_poly.pdbx_strand_id
1 'polypeptide(L)'
;MDSVGASKRRYGIMLSSLRIRSAIVLAIYQAFFDIIMQRRGPQDLPASRMLLAISVALYALVGSVLLSFYIAQPSQLVAELALNIAVVAGFYALVLKIRGFSARLVQTLTALYGCDAILSGFMLPFHGWHTMLDPDSPVGVLPLVGISLLLFWTFAVAGHILRHALEIPLPAGVLVAMAQFAVGVGVTANILGAQS
;
A
#
# COMPACT_ATOMS: atom_id res chain seq x y z
N MET A 1 38.74 32.00 22.19
CA MET A 1 38.20 30.79 22.86
C MET A 1 36.77 30.44 22.40
N ASP A 2 36.22 31.11 21.37
CA ASP A 2 34.81 30.97 20.97
C ASP A 2 34.49 29.85 19.97
N SER A 3 35.51 29.29 19.31
CA SER A 3 35.33 28.26 18.27
C SER A 3 34.87 26.90 18.83
N VAL A 4 35.33 26.54 20.03
CA VAL A 4 35.01 25.24 20.68
C VAL A 4 33.56 25.20 21.15
N GLY A 5 33.03 26.32 21.67
CA GLY A 5 31.64 26.45 22.08
C GLY A 5 30.65 26.48 20.91
N ALA A 6 31.06 27.00 19.75
CA ALA A 6 30.27 26.98 18.52
C ALA A 6 30.18 25.56 17.93
N SER A 7 31.27 24.79 17.98
CA SER A 7 31.31 23.40 17.52
C SER A 7 30.39 22.49 18.35
N LYS A 8 30.50 22.50 19.68
CA LYS A 8 29.61 21.71 20.57
C LYS A 8 28.12 22.02 20.36
N ARG A 9 27.76 23.28 20.16
CA ARG A 9 26.37 23.68 19.85
C ARG A 9 25.90 23.13 18.50
N ARG A 10 26.74 23.19 17.46
CA ARG A 10 26.43 22.62 16.14
C ARG A 10 26.24 21.10 16.20
N TYR A 11 27.11 20.38 16.92
CA TYR A 11 26.96 18.93 17.13
C TYR A 11 25.69 18.58 17.92
N GLY A 12 25.35 19.34 18.96
CA GLY A 12 24.10 19.14 19.72
C GLY A 12 22.84 19.31 18.87
N ILE A 13 22.80 20.33 18.01
CA ILE A 13 21.69 20.58 17.08
C ILE A 13 21.60 19.50 16.00
N MET A 14 22.76 19.04 15.48
CA MET A 14 22.79 17.97 14.49
C MET A 14 22.27 16.64 15.08
N LEU A 15 22.73 16.26 16.27
CA LEU A 15 22.30 15.03 16.95
C LEU A 15 20.82 15.05 17.33
N SER A 16 20.29 16.19 17.77
CA SER A 16 18.85 16.33 18.05
C SER A 16 18.02 16.22 16.77
N SER A 17 18.47 16.83 15.67
CA SER A 17 17.79 16.73 14.37
C SER A 17 17.76 15.30 13.82
N LEU A 18 18.84 14.53 14.02
CA LEU A 18 18.92 13.13 13.62
C LEU A 18 17.98 12.25 14.44
N ARG A 19 17.92 12.47 15.76
CA ARG A 19 17.04 11.73 16.68
C ARG A 19 15.56 12.02 16.43
N ILE A 20 15.21 13.27 16.08
CA ILE A 20 13.84 13.65 15.71
C ILE A 20 13.45 12.97 14.39
N ARG A 21 14.32 12.99 13.38
CA ARG A 21 14.07 12.33 12.09
C ARG A 21 13.84 10.83 12.24
N SER A 22 14.68 10.13 13.00
CA SER A 22 14.50 8.69 13.23
C SER A 22 13.23 8.37 14.00
N ALA A 23 12.87 9.17 15.00
CA ALA A 23 11.62 9.01 15.75
C ALA A 23 10.38 9.21 14.85
N ILE A 24 10.40 10.19 13.95
CA ILE A 24 9.31 10.42 12.99
C ILE A 24 9.16 9.24 12.03
N VAL A 25 10.27 8.74 11.47
CA VAL A 25 10.24 7.58 10.56
C VAL A 25 9.67 6.35 11.28
N LEU A 26 10.10 6.11 12.51
CA LEU A 26 9.59 5.00 13.31
C LEU A 26 8.10 5.16 13.62
N ALA A 27 7.64 6.36 13.95
CA ALA A 27 6.24 6.63 14.21
C ALA A 27 5.35 6.41 12.98
N ILE A 28 5.82 6.80 11.78
CA ILE A 28 5.12 6.53 10.52
C ILE A 28 5.03 5.02 10.27
N TYR A 29 6.13 4.30 10.45
CA TYR A 29 6.15 2.85 10.31
C TYR A 29 5.17 2.18 11.28
N GLN A 30 5.19 2.59 12.55
CA GLN A 30 4.23 2.11 13.56
C GLN A 30 2.78 2.43 13.18
N ALA A 31 2.49 3.61 12.63
CA ALA A 31 1.15 3.96 12.18
C ALA A 31 0.65 3.00 11.07
N PHE A 32 1.48 2.65 10.09
CA PHE A 32 1.10 1.66 9.08
C PHE A 32 0.85 0.28 9.70
N PHE A 33 1.71 -0.19 10.62
CA PHE A 33 1.50 -1.47 11.30
C PHE A 33 0.24 -1.48 12.16
N ASP A 34 -0.06 -0.38 12.86
CA ASP A 34 -1.28 -0.25 13.64
C ASP A 34 -2.53 -0.23 12.75
N ILE A 35 -2.46 0.35 11.54
CA ILE A 35 -3.55 0.28 10.56
C ILE A 35 -3.70 -1.14 10.00
N ILE A 36 -2.60 -1.82 9.67
CA ILE A 36 -2.60 -3.22 9.21
C ILE A 36 -3.19 -4.13 10.28
N MET A 37 -2.90 -3.88 11.55
CA MET A 37 -3.46 -4.58 12.71
C MET A 37 -4.87 -4.09 13.08
N GLN A 38 -5.45 -3.18 12.30
CA GLN A 38 -6.79 -2.60 12.46
C GLN A 38 -7.01 -1.88 13.81
N ARG A 39 -5.93 -1.39 14.44
CA ARG A 39 -5.92 -0.66 15.72
C ARG A 39 -6.13 0.83 15.55
N ARG A 40 -5.75 1.35 14.38
CA ARG A 40 -5.77 2.78 14.03
C ARG A 40 -6.42 3.03 12.68
N GLY A 41 -6.81 4.27 12.45
CA GLY A 41 -7.44 4.68 11.19
C GLY A 41 -6.49 5.44 10.28
N PRO A 42 -6.84 5.66 9.00
CA PRO A 42 -6.05 6.45 8.06
C PRO A 42 -5.83 7.89 8.53
N GLN A 43 -6.71 8.43 9.37
CA GLN A 43 -6.59 9.78 9.95
C GLN A 43 -5.35 9.95 10.84
N ASP A 44 -4.75 8.86 11.32
CA ASP A 44 -3.55 8.89 12.16
C ASP A 44 -2.26 9.10 11.33
N LEU A 45 -2.35 9.03 9.99
CA LEU A 45 -1.27 9.39 9.08
C LEU A 45 -1.25 10.91 8.82
N PRO A 46 -0.07 11.54 8.68
CA PRO A 46 -0.01 12.94 8.32
C PRO A 46 -0.56 13.18 6.90
N ALA A 47 -1.35 14.24 6.72
CA ALA A 47 -1.85 14.67 5.42
C ALA A 47 -0.71 15.29 4.56
N SER A 48 0.21 14.44 4.10
CA SER A 48 1.42 14.83 3.38
C SER A 48 1.45 14.23 1.98
N ARG A 49 1.52 15.09 0.96
CA ARG A 49 1.70 14.66 -0.44
C ARG A 49 3.02 13.93 -0.65
N MET A 50 4.05 14.26 0.12
CA MET A 50 5.32 13.55 0.09
C MET A 50 5.17 12.12 0.60
N LEU A 51 4.42 11.92 1.70
CA LEU A 51 4.16 10.58 2.21
C LEU A 51 3.33 9.76 1.23
N LEU A 52 2.30 10.36 0.62
CA LEU A 52 1.54 9.72 -0.46
C LEU A 52 2.45 9.29 -1.62
N ALA A 53 3.33 10.18 -2.10
CA ALA A 53 4.25 9.85 -3.18
C ALA A 53 5.21 8.70 -2.82
N ILE A 54 5.72 8.67 -1.59
CA ILE A 54 6.54 7.56 -1.09
C ILE A 54 5.73 6.26 -1.03
N SER A 55 4.50 6.30 -0.51
CA SER A 55 3.62 5.13 -0.46
C SER A 55 3.29 4.59 -1.86
N VAL A 56 3.01 5.47 -2.83
CA VAL A 56 2.80 5.08 -4.23
C VAL A 56 4.07 4.49 -4.84
N ALA A 57 5.24 5.06 -4.57
CA ALA A 57 6.51 4.54 -5.07
C ALA A 57 6.84 3.16 -4.50
N LEU A 58 6.59 2.93 -3.20
CA LEU A 58 6.75 1.63 -2.56
C LEU A 58 5.75 0.60 -3.10
N TYR A 59 4.50 1.02 -3.26
CA TYR A 59 3.47 0.20 -3.90
C TYR A 59 3.88 -0.21 -5.31
N ALA A 60 4.37 0.74 -6.12
CA ALA A 60 4.84 0.48 -7.47
C ALA A 60 6.05 -0.46 -7.48
N LEU A 61 7.01 -0.25 -6.58
CA LEU A 61 8.20 -1.09 -6.45
C LEU A 61 7.83 -2.54 -6.12
N VAL A 62 7.07 -2.76 -5.04
CA VAL A 62 6.66 -4.11 -4.63
C VAL A 62 5.74 -4.75 -5.66
N GLY A 63 4.77 -3.97 -6.19
CA GLY A 63 3.84 -4.43 -7.23
C GLY A 63 4.56 -4.84 -8.51
N SER A 64 5.63 -4.13 -8.92
CA SER A 64 6.44 -4.53 -10.08
C SER A 64 7.12 -5.88 -9.89
N VAL A 65 7.60 -6.18 -8.68
CA VAL A 65 8.21 -7.48 -8.37
C VAL A 65 7.13 -8.59 -8.33
N LEU A 66 5.94 -8.30 -7.81
CA LEU A 66 4.84 -9.27 -7.83
C LEU A 66 4.36 -9.56 -9.26
N LEU A 67 4.18 -8.53 -10.07
CA LEU A 67 3.70 -8.68 -11.45
C LEU A 67 4.73 -9.37 -12.35
N SER A 68 6.03 -9.25 -12.08
CA SER A 68 7.06 -9.91 -12.90
C SER A 68 7.02 -11.44 -12.83
N PHE A 69 6.37 -12.03 -11.82
CA PHE A 69 6.09 -13.47 -11.78
C PHE A 69 5.09 -13.92 -12.86
N TYR A 70 4.27 -13.00 -13.38
CA TYR A 70 3.17 -13.29 -14.29
C TYR A 70 3.32 -12.62 -15.66
N ILE A 71 4.04 -11.50 -15.72
CA ILE A 71 4.20 -10.66 -16.90
C ILE A 71 5.68 -10.56 -17.24
N ALA A 72 6.10 -11.20 -18.33
CA ALA A 72 7.48 -11.16 -18.79
C ALA A 72 7.83 -9.84 -19.48
N GLN A 73 6.88 -9.23 -20.20
CA GLN A 73 7.13 -8.04 -21.03
C GLN A 73 7.16 -6.76 -20.17
N PRO A 74 8.29 -6.02 -20.09
CA PRO A 74 8.41 -4.86 -19.20
C PRO A 74 7.42 -3.73 -19.51
N SER A 75 7.12 -3.49 -20.79
CA SER A 75 6.17 -2.45 -21.19
C SER A 75 4.74 -2.75 -20.74
N GLN A 76 4.33 -4.02 -20.78
CA GLN A 76 3.02 -4.46 -20.31
C GLN A 76 2.93 -4.34 -18.78
N LEU A 77 3.98 -4.74 -18.06
CA LEU A 77 4.06 -4.62 -16.62
C LEU A 77 3.92 -3.15 -16.17
N VAL A 78 4.66 -2.24 -16.80
CA VAL A 78 4.58 -0.80 -16.49
C VAL A 78 3.19 -0.25 -16.80
N ALA A 79 2.58 -0.65 -17.92
CA ALA A 79 1.23 -0.22 -18.28
C ALA A 79 0.18 -0.71 -17.28
N GLU A 80 0.25 -1.98 -16.87
CA GLU A 80 -0.67 -2.57 -15.89
C GLU A 80 -0.55 -1.90 -14.52
N LEU A 81 0.69 -1.68 -14.05
CA LEU A 81 0.94 -1.03 -12.78
C LEU A 81 0.47 0.43 -12.78
N ALA A 82 0.76 1.19 -13.84
CA ALA A 82 0.32 2.57 -13.98
C ALA A 82 -1.21 2.68 -14.05
N LEU A 83 -1.85 1.78 -14.81
CA LEU A 83 -3.30 1.71 -14.91
C LEU A 83 -3.94 1.40 -13.56
N ASN A 84 -3.42 0.41 -12.84
CA ASN A 84 -3.94 0.02 -11.54
C ASN A 84 -3.84 1.16 -10.51
N ILE A 85 -2.69 1.86 -10.44
CA ILE A 85 -2.53 3.05 -9.59
C ILE A 85 -3.55 4.14 -9.98
N ALA A 86 -3.75 4.39 -11.27
CA ALA A 86 -4.72 5.38 -11.72
C ALA A 86 -6.17 4.99 -11.35
N VAL A 87 -6.52 3.71 -11.52
CA VAL A 87 -7.87 3.18 -11.20
C VAL A 87 -8.14 3.25 -9.71
N VAL A 88 -7.21 2.80 -8.86
CA VAL A 88 -7.34 2.90 -7.39
C VAL A 88 -7.52 4.36 -6.98
N ALA A 89 -6.66 5.26 -7.44
CA ALA A 89 -6.74 6.67 -7.10
C ALA A 89 -8.05 7.32 -7.56
N GLY A 90 -8.46 7.06 -8.80
CA GLY A 90 -9.68 7.60 -9.38
C GLY A 90 -10.94 7.07 -8.71
N PHE A 91 -10.99 5.77 -8.44
CA PHE A 91 -12.11 5.13 -7.76
C PHE A 91 -12.35 5.72 -6.37
N TYR A 92 -11.31 5.76 -5.52
CA TYR A 92 -11.48 6.28 -4.17
C TYR A 92 -11.68 7.80 -4.13
N ALA A 93 -11.08 8.56 -5.06
CA ALA A 93 -11.38 9.97 -5.22
C ALA A 93 -12.87 10.22 -5.53
N LEU A 94 -13.45 9.40 -6.43
CA LEU A 94 -14.86 9.47 -6.76
C LEU A 94 -15.75 9.11 -5.57
N VAL A 95 -15.50 7.98 -4.91
CA VAL A 95 -16.30 7.51 -3.76
C VAL A 95 -16.25 8.52 -2.61
N LEU A 96 -15.08 9.05 -2.27
CA LEU A 96 -14.93 10.08 -1.24
C LEU A 96 -15.65 11.38 -1.62
N LYS A 97 -15.58 11.78 -2.89
CA LYS A 97 -16.29 12.98 -3.39
C LYS A 97 -17.80 12.83 -3.28
N ILE A 98 -18.35 11.68 -3.68
CA ILE A 98 -19.78 11.38 -3.56
C ILE A 98 -20.23 11.40 -2.10
N ARG A 99 -19.38 10.93 -1.18
CA ARG A 99 -19.66 10.92 0.27
C ARG A 99 -19.38 12.25 0.98
N GLY A 100 -18.84 13.26 0.30
CA GLY A 100 -18.51 14.57 0.89
C GLY A 100 -17.21 14.60 1.71
N PHE A 101 -16.37 13.58 1.62
CA PHE A 101 -15.14 13.44 2.41
C PHE A 101 -13.85 13.64 1.59
N SER A 102 -13.89 14.44 0.52
CA SER A 102 -12.73 14.70 -0.37
C SER A 102 -11.46 15.16 0.36
N ALA A 103 -11.60 15.85 1.51
CA ALA A 103 -10.47 16.27 2.33
C ALA A 103 -9.62 15.10 2.88
N ARG A 104 -10.22 13.90 3.01
CA ARG A 104 -9.56 12.68 3.53
C ARG A 104 -8.81 11.90 2.44
N LEU A 105 -8.83 12.36 1.19
CA LEU A 105 -8.28 11.61 0.05
C LEU A 105 -6.79 11.30 0.20
N VAL A 106 -5.98 12.29 0.59
CA VAL A 106 -4.52 12.09 0.71
C VAL A 106 -4.20 11.01 1.74
N GLN A 107 -4.78 11.09 2.93
CA GLN A 107 -4.58 10.12 4.00
C GLN A 107 -5.11 8.73 3.62
N THR A 108 -6.28 8.67 2.98
CA THR A 108 -6.90 7.42 2.53
C THR A 108 -6.04 6.72 1.49
N LEU A 109 -5.59 7.41 0.45
CA LEU A 109 -4.70 6.84 -0.57
C LEU A 109 -3.34 6.47 0.02
N THR A 110 -2.80 7.28 0.94
CA THR A 110 -1.55 6.96 1.63
C THR A 110 -1.67 5.66 2.40
N ALA A 111 -2.75 5.50 3.17
CA ALA A 111 -3.03 4.30 3.93
C ALA A 111 -3.20 3.08 3.01
N LEU A 112 -4.01 3.20 1.95
CA LEU A 112 -4.27 2.11 1.02
C LEU A 112 -3.00 1.66 0.30
N TYR A 113 -2.28 2.57 -0.35
CA TYR A 113 -1.03 2.20 -1.05
C TYR A 113 0.06 1.72 -0.10
N GLY A 114 0.23 2.38 1.05
CA GLY A 114 1.29 2.02 2.00
C GLY A 114 1.03 0.69 2.69
N CYS A 115 -0.21 0.43 3.14
CA CYS A 115 -0.55 -0.86 3.75
C CYS A 115 -0.50 -1.99 2.72
N ASP A 116 -1.02 -1.75 1.52
CA ASP A 116 -0.95 -2.74 0.45
C ASP A 116 0.51 -3.06 0.09
N ALA A 117 1.38 -2.06 -0.07
CA ALA A 117 2.81 -2.30 -0.34
C ALA A 117 3.47 -3.20 0.73
N ILE A 118 3.16 -2.99 2.01
CA ILE A 118 3.69 -3.82 3.10
C ILE A 118 3.15 -5.25 3.02
N LEU A 119 1.83 -5.41 2.84
CA LEU A 119 1.18 -6.73 2.76
C LEU A 119 1.62 -7.52 1.51
N SER A 120 1.69 -6.84 0.37
CA SER A 120 2.25 -7.36 -0.88
C SER A 120 3.72 -7.75 -0.72
N GLY A 121 4.49 -7.02 0.09
CA GLY A 121 5.86 -7.40 0.45
C GLY A 121 5.92 -8.73 1.20
N PHE A 122 4.96 -8.99 2.10
CA PHE A 122 4.82 -10.29 2.77
C PHE A 122 4.32 -11.40 1.84
N MET A 123 3.65 -11.08 0.72
CA MET A 123 3.24 -12.06 -0.28
C MET A 123 4.42 -12.57 -1.14
N LEU A 124 5.43 -11.74 -1.40
CA LEU A 124 6.59 -12.07 -2.24
C LEU A 124 7.25 -13.43 -1.94
N PRO A 125 7.61 -13.80 -0.70
CA PRO A 125 8.22 -15.10 -0.43
C PRO A 125 7.29 -16.27 -0.77
N PHE A 126 5.97 -16.11 -0.65
CA PHE A 126 5.01 -17.15 -1.05
C PHE A 126 4.94 -17.29 -2.57
N HIS A 127 4.94 -16.18 -3.32
CA HIS A 127 5.02 -16.24 -4.79
C HIS A 127 6.33 -16.88 -5.26
N GLY A 128 7.47 -16.46 -4.69
CA GLY A 128 8.77 -17.06 -4.98
C GLY A 128 8.80 -18.55 -4.67
N TRP A 129 8.31 -18.96 -3.50
CA TRP A 129 8.19 -20.37 -3.14
C TRP A 129 7.29 -21.13 -4.14
N HIS A 130 6.13 -20.58 -4.50
CA HIS A 130 5.22 -21.19 -5.48
C HIS A 130 5.92 -21.44 -6.83
N THR A 131 6.72 -20.50 -7.32
CA THR A 131 7.44 -20.66 -8.59
C THR A 131 8.59 -21.67 -8.57
N MET A 132 9.08 -22.04 -7.38
CA MET A 132 10.15 -23.03 -7.21
C MET A 132 9.62 -24.46 -7.06
N LEU A 133 8.32 -24.64 -6.87
CA LEU A 133 7.71 -25.95 -6.69
C LEU A 133 7.36 -26.58 -8.05
N ASP A 134 7.55 -27.90 -8.13
CA ASP A 134 7.00 -28.66 -9.26
C ASP A 134 5.46 -28.56 -9.25
N PRO A 135 4.82 -28.45 -10.43
CA PRO A 135 3.36 -28.35 -10.52
C PRO A 135 2.60 -29.49 -9.83
N ASP A 136 3.20 -30.69 -9.79
CA ASP A 136 2.61 -31.88 -9.16
C ASP A 136 3.04 -32.06 -7.69
N SER A 137 3.70 -31.07 -7.10
CA SER A 137 4.17 -31.15 -5.73
C SER A 137 2.99 -31.22 -4.75
N PRO A 138 2.95 -32.22 -3.83
CA PRO A 138 1.88 -32.33 -2.84
C PRO A 138 1.84 -31.15 -1.86
N VAL A 139 2.91 -30.33 -1.79
CA VAL A 139 2.97 -29.11 -0.97
C VAL A 139 2.70 -27.84 -1.76
N GLY A 140 2.39 -27.93 -3.06
CA GLY A 140 2.07 -26.79 -3.95
C GLY A 140 0.91 -25.91 -3.46
N VAL A 141 0.02 -26.47 -2.65
CA VAL A 141 -1.10 -25.73 -2.04
C VAL A 141 -0.68 -24.78 -0.92
N LEU A 142 0.45 -25.05 -0.22
CA LEU A 142 0.83 -24.27 0.96
C LEU A 142 1.14 -22.80 0.65
N PRO A 143 1.91 -22.46 -0.39
CA PRO A 143 2.11 -21.06 -0.79
C PRO A 143 0.80 -20.36 -1.16
N LEU A 144 -0.11 -21.06 -1.84
CA LEU A 144 -1.40 -20.52 -2.26
C LEU A 144 -2.31 -20.21 -1.05
N VAL A 145 -2.28 -21.04 -0.01
CA VAL A 145 -2.96 -20.75 1.25
C VAL A 145 -2.40 -19.49 1.89
N GLY A 146 -1.07 -19.33 1.93
CA GLY A 146 -0.41 -18.13 2.46
C GLY A 146 -0.81 -16.86 1.71
N ILE A 147 -0.78 -16.89 0.37
CA ILE A 147 -1.23 -15.79 -0.50
C ILE A 147 -2.70 -15.48 -0.24
N SER A 148 -3.55 -16.50 -0.15
CA SER A 148 -4.99 -16.33 0.08
C SER A 148 -5.28 -15.69 1.43
N LEU A 149 -4.62 -16.12 2.50
CA LEU A 149 -4.78 -15.53 3.83
C LEU A 149 -4.34 -14.07 3.87
N LEU A 150 -3.22 -13.74 3.23
CA LEU A 150 -2.76 -12.36 3.09
C LEU A 150 -3.73 -11.53 2.24
N LEU A 151 -4.32 -12.10 1.18
CA LEU A 151 -5.30 -11.42 0.34
C LEU A 151 -6.58 -11.09 1.11
N PHE A 152 -7.11 -12.05 1.88
CA PHE A 152 -8.23 -11.81 2.78
C PHE A 152 -7.90 -10.70 3.80
N TRP A 153 -6.68 -10.72 4.33
CA TRP A 153 -6.23 -9.68 5.25
C TRP A 153 -6.12 -8.31 4.57
N THR A 154 -5.63 -8.23 3.33
CA THR A 154 -5.59 -6.99 2.54
C THR A 154 -6.99 -6.41 2.36
N PHE A 155 -8.00 -7.23 2.04
CA PHE A 155 -9.38 -6.76 1.97
C PHE A 155 -9.93 -6.28 3.31
N ALA A 156 -9.61 -6.97 4.40
CA ALA A 156 -10.02 -6.55 5.74
C ALA A 156 -9.39 -5.21 6.13
N VAL A 157 -8.10 -5.01 5.84
CA VAL A 157 -7.37 -3.76 6.10
C VAL A 157 -7.91 -2.62 5.22
N ALA A 158 -8.10 -2.85 3.92
CA ALA A 158 -8.70 -1.86 3.03
C ALA A 158 -10.12 -1.48 3.49
N GLY A 159 -10.93 -2.47 3.87
CA GLY A 159 -12.26 -2.23 4.42
C GLY A 159 -12.24 -1.45 5.73
N HIS A 160 -11.28 -1.73 6.62
CA HIS A 160 -11.08 -0.98 7.85
C HIS A 160 -10.65 0.48 7.59
N ILE A 161 -9.77 0.71 6.62
CA ILE A 161 -9.40 2.06 6.17
C ILE A 161 -10.64 2.81 5.65
N LEU A 162 -11.41 2.16 4.78
CA LEU A 162 -12.59 2.76 4.14
C LEU A 162 -13.74 3.01 5.12
N ARG A 163 -13.90 2.16 6.14
CA ARG A 163 -14.81 2.40 7.26
C ARG A 163 -14.59 3.78 7.88
N HIS A 164 -13.34 4.13 8.16
CA HIS A 164 -12.99 5.41 8.78
C HIS A 164 -13.01 6.55 7.76
N ALA A 165 -12.56 6.31 6.53
CA ALA A 165 -12.53 7.33 5.49
C ALA A 165 -13.93 7.78 5.06
N LEU A 166 -14.90 6.86 4.97
CA LEU A 166 -16.25 7.08 4.45
C LEU A 166 -17.34 7.15 5.53
N GLU A 167 -16.97 6.92 6.80
CA GLU A 167 -17.87 6.81 7.96
C GLU A 167 -18.99 5.78 7.73
N ILE A 168 -18.58 4.56 7.37
CA ILE A 168 -19.48 3.43 7.07
C ILE A 168 -19.12 2.21 7.93
N PRO A 169 -20.04 1.26 8.18
CA PRO A 169 -19.71 0.04 8.91
C PRO A 169 -18.66 -0.80 8.17
N LEU A 170 -17.88 -1.59 8.92
CA LEU A 170 -16.77 -2.40 8.37
C LEU A 170 -17.18 -3.27 7.17
N PRO A 171 -18.31 -4.02 7.20
CA PRO A 171 -18.71 -4.82 6.04
C PRO A 171 -18.91 -3.98 4.78
N ALA A 172 -19.50 -2.78 4.90
CA ALA A 172 -19.65 -1.87 3.78
C ALA A 172 -18.28 -1.37 3.26
N GLY A 173 -17.33 -1.09 4.15
CA GLY A 173 -15.96 -0.77 3.78
C GLY A 173 -15.30 -1.89 2.98
N VAL A 174 -15.42 -3.14 3.44
CA VAL A 174 -14.89 -4.32 2.73
C VAL A 174 -15.56 -4.48 1.37
N LEU A 175 -16.88 -4.30 1.27
CA LEU A 175 -17.59 -4.35 -0.02
C LEU A 175 -17.10 -3.27 -1.00
N VAL A 176 -16.79 -2.05 -0.53
CA VAL A 176 -16.21 -1.00 -1.36
C VAL A 176 -14.81 -1.40 -1.85
N ALA A 177 -13.98 -2.01 -1.00
CA ALA A 177 -12.66 -2.51 -1.40
C ALA A 177 -12.77 -3.63 -2.45
N MET A 178 -13.70 -4.58 -2.26
CA MET A 178 -13.97 -5.65 -3.22
C MET A 178 -14.49 -5.09 -4.55
N ALA A 179 -15.36 -4.08 -4.50
CA ALA A 179 -15.86 -3.40 -5.71
C ALA A 179 -14.72 -2.70 -6.45
N GLN A 180 -13.80 -2.04 -5.75
CA GLN A 180 -12.62 -1.44 -6.36
C GLN A 180 -11.74 -2.49 -7.04
N PHE A 181 -11.50 -3.63 -6.37
CA PHE A 181 -10.73 -4.74 -6.94
C PHE A 181 -11.40 -5.29 -8.21
N ALA A 182 -12.71 -5.53 -8.19
CA ALA A 182 -13.46 -5.98 -9.36
C ALA A 182 -13.40 -4.97 -10.53
N VAL A 183 -13.50 -3.67 -10.24
CA VAL A 183 -13.31 -2.61 -11.24
C VAL A 183 -11.89 -2.65 -11.80
N GLY A 184 -10.86 -2.81 -10.96
CA GLY A 184 -9.47 -2.94 -11.40
C GLY A 184 -9.28 -4.09 -12.37
N VAL A 185 -9.72 -5.30 -11.99
CA VAL A 185 -9.66 -6.50 -12.85
C VAL A 185 -10.40 -6.27 -14.16
N GLY A 186 -11.62 -5.73 -14.11
CA GLY A 186 -12.41 -5.45 -15.31
C GLY A 186 -11.74 -4.43 -16.23
N VAL A 187 -11.19 -3.35 -15.68
CA VAL A 187 -10.49 -2.32 -16.45
C VAL A 187 -9.22 -2.88 -17.10
N THR A 188 -8.41 -3.64 -16.36
CA THR A 188 -7.21 -4.30 -16.91
C THR A 188 -7.58 -5.28 -18.03
N ALA A 189 -8.59 -6.13 -17.82
CA ALA A 189 -9.03 -7.09 -18.83
C ALA A 189 -9.52 -6.42 -20.13
N ASN A 190 -10.24 -5.30 -20.02
CA ASN A 190 -10.76 -4.59 -21.21
C ASN A 190 -9.71 -3.72 -21.92
N ILE A 191 -8.80 -3.08 -21.17
CA ILE A 191 -7.82 -2.16 -21.75
C ILE A 191 -6.57 -2.90 -22.24
N LEU A 192 -6.08 -3.87 -21.46
CA LEU A 192 -4.83 -4.57 -21.74
C LEU A 192 -5.07 -5.98 -22.29
N GLY A 193 -6.14 -6.65 -21.87
CA GLY A 193 -6.52 -7.96 -22.44
C GLY A 193 -7.02 -7.90 -23.89
N ALA A 194 -7.42 -6.71 -24.37
CA ALA A 194 -7.73 -6.50 -25.79
C ALA A 194 -6.49 -6.38 -26.68
N GLN A 195 -5.28 -6.31 -26.10
CA GLN A 195 -4.01 -6.07 -26.81
C GLN A 195 -3.14 -7.33 -26.92
N SER A 196 -3.61 -8.47 -26.41
CA SER A 196 -2.98 -9.80 -26.49
C SER A 196 -3.69 -10.69 -27.48
#